data_AF-A0A973KRQ0-F1
#
_entry.id   AF-A0A973KRQ0-F1
#
_cell.length_a   1.000
_cell.length_b   1.000
_cell.length_c   1.000
_cell.angle_alpha   90.00
_cell.angle_beta   90.00
_cell.angle_gamma   90.00
#
_symmetry.space_group_name_H-M   'P 1'
#
loop_
_entity.id
_entity.type
_entity.pdbx_description
1 polymer ?
#
loop_
_entity_poly.entity_id
_entity_poly.type
_entity_poly.pdbx_seq_one_letter_code
_entity_poly.pdbx_strand_id
1 'polypeptide(L)'
;MTRRARLWVLLAGGAGLAALLVAACLDLPHFGGDRHPYGDRAVHASLTRQTANTVSSVNFDQRAFDTLGEMTILFSAVLGCVILLRQTRDEHRARPEPAEVALPVRRYALVVLPVALLSGLYVIAHGQL
;
A
#
# COMPACT_ATOMS: atom_id res chain seq x y z
N MET A 1 -29.50 6.05 -23.55
CA MET A 1 -28.52 7.14 -23.79
C MET A 1 -27.61 6.78 -24.96
N THR A 2 -27.32 7.71 -25.87
CA THR A 2 -26.42 7.44 -27.01
C THR A 2 -24.95 7.44 -26.56
N ARG A 3 -24.07 6.74 -27.29
CA ARG A 3 -22.61 6.70 -27.02
C ARG A 3 -22.00 8.10 -26.93
N ARG A 4 -22.46 9.03 -27.78
CA ARG A 4 -22.05 10.44 -27.77
C ARG A 4 -22.45 11.16 -26.49
N ALA A 5 -23.69 10.97 -26.01
CA ALA A 5 -24.13 11.55 -24.75
C ALA A 5 -23.31 11.04 -23.56
N ARG A 6 -23.01 9.72 -23.51
CA ARG A 6 -22.15 9.14 -22.46
C ARG A 6 -20.72 9.73 -22.48
N LEU A 7 -20.16 9.92 -23.67
CA LEU A 7 -18.84 10.54 -23.83
C LEU A 7 -18.85 12.00 -23.37
N TRP A 8 -19.87 12.78 -23.73
CA TRP A 8 -20.00 14.16 -23.27
C TRP A 8 -20.14 14.27 -21.75
N VAL A 9 -20.93 13.39 -21.14
CA VAL A 9 -21.06 13.33 -19.67
C VAL A 9 -19.72 13.00 -19.02
N LEU A 10 -18.99 12.01 -19.54
CA LEU A 10 -17.66 11.65 -19.03
C LEU A 10 -16.66 12.80 -19.18
N LEU A 11 -16.63 13.45 -20.34
CA LEU A 11 -15.69 14.54 -20.62
C LEU A 11 -16.01 15.77 -19.79
N ALA A 12 -17.28 16.18 -19.71
CA ALA A 12 -17.69 17.31 -18.90
C ALA A 12 -17.44 17.06 -17.41
N GLY A 13 -17.81 15.87 -16.90
CA GLY A 13 -17.56 15.48 -15.52
C GLY A 13 -16.07 15.37 -15.18
N GLY A 14 -15.29 14.74 -16.07
CA GLY A 14 -13.84 14.61 -15.91
C GLY A 14 -13.12 15.95 -15.97
N ALA A 15 -13.51 16.84 -16.90
CA ALA A 15 -12.95 18.19 -16.99
C ALA A 15 -13.32 19.03 -15.75
N GLY A 16 -14.57 18.93 -15.27
CA GLY A 16 -15.00 19.58 -14.03
C GLY A 16 -14.21 19.10 -12.82
N LEU A 17 -14.04 17.79 -12.65
CA LEU A 17 -13.22 17.22 -11.58
C LEU A 17 -11.76 17.67 -11.68
N ALA A 18 -11.17 17.64 -12.88
CA ALA A 18 -9.81 18.08 -13.11
C ALA A 18 -9.63 19.57 -12.77
N ALA A 19 -10.56 20.42 -13.18
CA ALA A 19 -10.53 21.85 -12.85
C ALA A 19 -10.59 22.09 -11.34
N LEU A 20 -11.45 21.35 -10.62
CA LEU A 20 -11.54 21.43 -9.16
C LEU A 20 -10.25 20.96 -8.47
N LEU A 21 -9.65 19.86 -8.93
CA LEU A 21 -8.39 19.35 -8.39
C LEU A 21 -7.23 20.34 -8.64
N VAL A 22 -7.16 20.92 -9.83
CA VAL A 22 -6.16 21.95 -10.15
C VAL A 22 -6.36 23.19 -9.28
N ALA A 23 -7.58 23.68 -9.13
CA ALA A 23 -7.88 24.80 -8.24
C ALA A 23 -7.44 24.51 -6.80
N ALA A 24 -7.77 23.32 -6.28
CA ALA A 24 -7.34 22.90 -4.95
C ALA A 24 -5.81 22.83 -4.80
N CYS A 25 -5.08 22.38 -5.84
CA CYS A 25 -3.61 22.39 -5.83
C CYS A 25 -3.03 23.81 -5.82
N LEU A 26 -3.67 24.76 -6.49
CA LEU A 26 -3.24 26.16 -6.50
C LEU A 26 -3.50 26.86 -5.16
N ASP A 27 -4.48 26.40 -4.38
CA ASP A 27 -4.78 26.89 -3.02
C ASP A 27 -3.88 26.29 -1.93
N LEU A 28 -2.97 25.36 -2.25
CA LEU A 28 -2.06 24.78 -1.27
C LEU A 28 -1.05 25.81 -0.76
N PRO A 29 -0.59 25.68 0.51
CA PRO A 29 0.51 26.49 1.01
C PRO A 29 1.76 26.38 0.14
N HIS A 30 2.49 27.49 0.02
CA HIS A 30 3.78 27.51 -0.66
C HIS A 30 4.76 26.55 0.02
N PHE A 31 5.63 25.94 -0.79
CA PHE A 31 6.68 25.06 -0.29
C PHE A 31 7.65 25.83 0.62
N GLY A 32 8.08 25.21 1.73
CA GLY A 32 9.10 25.76 2.63
C GLY A 32 8.61 26.83 3.63
N GLY A 33 7.30 26.94 3.89
CA GLY A 33 6.79 27.84 4.93
C GLY A 33 7.05 27.32 6.35
N ASP A 34 7.13 28.22 7.33
CA ASP A 34 7.52 27.86 8.71
C ASP A 34 6.39 27.25 9.57
N ARG A 35 5.18 27.07 9.00
CA ARG A 35 3.99 26.66 9.75
C ARG A 35 3.48 25.31 9.28
N HIS A 36 3.81 24.27 10.05
CA HIS A 36 3.42 22.89 9.76
C HIS A 36 2.70 22.27 10.96
N PRO A 37 1.46 22.69 11.27
CA PRO A 37 0.80 22.33 12.53
C PRO A 37 0.61 20.82 12.72
N TYR A 38 0.50 20.06 11.64
CA TYR A 38 0.48 18.59 11.71
C TYR A 38 1.88 18.02 11.93
N GLY A 39 2.87 18.47 11.15
CA GLY A 39 4.27 18.03 11.26
C GLY A 39 4.85 18.31 12.63
N ASP A 40 4.67 19.53 13.16
CA ASP A 40 5.19 19.94 14.46
C ASP A 40 4.64 19.07 15.59
N ARG A 41 3.32 18.79 15.57
CA ARG A 41 2.70 17.91 16.56
C ARG A 41 3.15 16.46 16.40
N ALA A 42 3.27 15.97 15.18
CA ALA A 42 3.71 14.62 14.90
C ALA A 42 5.14 14.39 15.40
N VAL A 43 6.07 15.30 15.09
CA VAL A 43 7.46 15.26 15.55
C VAL A 43 7.53 15.34 17.07
N HIS A 44 6.79 16.29 17.68
CA HIS A 44 6.78 16.42 19.14
C HIS A 44 6.28 15.15 19.84
N ALA A 45 5.18 14.57 19.34
CA ALA A 45 4.64 13.31 19.86
C ALA A 45 5.63 12.14 19.70
N SER A 46 6.34 12.06 18.57
CA SER A 46 7.40 11.06 18.35
C SER A 46 8.56 11.21 19.33
N LEU A 47 9.07 12.43 19.52
CA LEU A 47 10.14 12.69 20.48
C LEU A 47 9.72 12.36 21.92
N THR A 48 8.46 12.63 22.28
CA THR A 48 7.90 12.29 23.59
C THR A 48 7.87 10.78 23.84
N ARG A 49 7.71 9.98 22.77
CA ARG A 49 7.75 8.51 22.82
C ARG A 49 9.15 7.92 22.56
N GLN A 50 10.19 8.76 22.50
CA GLN A 50 11.58 8.34 22.29
C GLN A 50 11.80 7.46 21.05
N THR A 51 11.06 7.71 19.98
CA THR A 51 11.26 7.06 18.68
C THR A 51 12.03 7.96 17.74
N ALA A 52 13.11 7.44 17.18
CA ALA A 52 13.98 8.16 16.25
C ALA A 52 13.32 8.30 14.87
N ASN A 53 12.51 7.33 14.47
CA ASN A 53 11.75 7.37 13.24
C ASN A 53 10.34 7.97 13.44
N THR A 54 10.20 9.26 13.16
CA THR A 54 8.91 9.98 13.23
C THR A 54 7.83 9.34 12.32
N VAL A 55 8.20 8.83 11.15
CA VAL A 55 7.23 8.19 10.24
C VAL A 55 6.70 6.90 10.84
N SER A 56 7.58 6.07 11.40
CA SER A 56 7.16 4.85 12.11
C SER A 56 6.24 5.18 13.29
N SER A 57 6.57 6.23 14.06
CA SER A 57 5.70 6.72 15.14
C SER A 57 4.32 7.15 14.64
N VAL A 58 4.25 7.87 13.52
CA VAL A 58 2.96 8.28 12.96
C VAL A 58 2.15 7.04 12.57
N ASN A 59 2.74 6.09 11.87
CA ASN A 59 2.02 4.92 11.36
C ASN A 59 1.61 3.93 12.46
N PHE A 60 2.45 3.73 13.49
CA PHE A 60 2.25 2.67 14.49
C PHE A 60 1.82 3.17 15.87
N ASP A 61 2.02 4.45 16.21
CA ASP A 61 1.51 5.03 17.47
C ASP A 61 0.33 5.98 17.24
N GLN A 62 0.52 7.00 16.39
CA GLN A 62 -0.42 8.13 16.32
C GLN A 62 -1.62 7.82 15.42
N ARG A 63 -1.40 7.08 14.33
CA ARG A 63 -2.40 6.68 13.33
C ARG A 63 -2.41 5.16 13.14
N ALA A 64 -2.22 4.43 14.24
CA ALA A 64 -2.20 2.97 14.25
C ALA A 64 -3.44 2.32 13.62
N PHE A 65 -4.61 2.98 13.74
CA PHE A 65 -5.85 2.48 13.13
C PHE A 65 -5.86 2.52 11.60
N ASP A 66 -5.17 3.50 10.99
CA ASP A 66 -5.08 3.56 9.53
C ASP A 66 -4.21 2.39 9.01
N THR A 67 -3.07 2.14 9.66
CA THR A 67 -2.21 0.98 9.38
C THR A 67 -2.92 -0.35 9.63
N LEU A 68 -3.70 -0.47 10.72
CA LEU A 68 -4.52 -1.65 10.97
C LEU A 68 -5.57 -1.85 9.86
N GLY A 69 -6.17 -0.76 9.38
CA GLY A 69 -7.07 -0.75 8.23
C GLY A 69 -6.38 -1.25 6.96
N GLU A 70 -5.19 -0.75 6.64
CA GLU A 70 -4.39 -1.20 5.50
C GLU A 70 -4.08 -2.70 5.58
N MET A 71 -3.67 -3.20 6.75
CA MET A 71 -3.43 -4.63 6.95
C MET A 71 -4.71 -5.46 6.81
N THR A 72 -5.85 -4.93 7.25
CA THR A 72 -7.16 -5.57 7.09
C THR A 72 -7.56 -5.66 5.62
N ILE A 73 -7.31 -4.61 4.83
CA ILE A 73 -7.54 -4.59 3.38
C ILE A 73 -6.67 -5.67 2.71
N LEU A 74 -5.37 -5.71 3.00
CA LEU A 74 -4.46 -6.70 2.41
C LEU A 74 -4.86 -8.13 2.79
N PHE A 75 -5.16 -8.37 4.06
CA PHE A 75 -5.63 -9.66 4.55
C PHE A 75 -6.92 -10.09 3.83
N SER A 76 -7.90 -9.18 3.73
CA SER A 76 -9.17 -9.44 3.06
C SER A 76 -8.98 -9.71 1.56
N ALA A 77 -8.04 -9.02 0.91
CA ALA A 77 -7.72 -9.26 -0.50
C ALA A 77 -7.14 -10.66 -0.72
N VAL A 78 -6.17 -11.06 0.11
CA VAL A 78 -5.59 -12.43 0.06
C VAL A 78 -6.65 -13.48 0.36
N LEU A 79 -7.46 -13.28 1.41
CA LEU A 79 -8.55 -14.18 1.76
C LEU A 79 -9.57 -14.29 0.62
N GLY A 80 -9.94 -13.18 0.01
CA GLY A 80 -10.82 -13.13 -1.16
C GLY A 80 -10.24 -13.91 -2.33
N CYS A 81 -8.96 -13.73 -2.65
CA CYS A 81 -8.27 -14.52 -3.67
C CYS A 81 -8.31 -16.02 -3.36
N VAL A 82 -8.06 -16.44 -2.12
CA VAL A 82 -8.13 -17.85 -1.71
C VAL A 82 -9.56 -18.39 -1.86
N ILE A 83 -10.58 -17.63 -1.45
CA ILE A 83 -11.99 -18.05 -1.57
C ILE A 83 -12.41 -18.17 -3.04
N LEU A 84 -11.99 -17.23 -3.89
CA LEU A 84 -12.36 -17.18 -5.31
C LEU A 84 -11.59 -18.20 -6.16
N LEU A 85 -10.32 -18.47 -5.83
CA LEU A 85 -9.46 -19.41 -6.56
C LEU A 85 -9.48 -20.82 -5.99
N ARG A 86 -10.19 -21.05 -4.87
CA ARG A 86 -10.41 -22.37 -4.30
C ARG A 86 -11.14 -23.25 -5.30
N GLN A 87 -10.63 -24.47 -5.48
CA GLN A 87 -11.29 -25.50 -6.29
C GLN A 87 -12.61 -25.93 -5.62
N THR A 88 -13.71 -25.88 -6.37
CA THR A 88 -15.03 -26.35 -5.90
C THR A 88 -15.27 -27.81 -6.28
N ARG A 89 -16.21 -28.49 -5.58
CA ARG A 89 -16.41 -29.96 -5.69
C ARG A 89 -16.75 -30.43 -7.10
N ASP A 90 -17.40 -29.60 -7.90
CA ASP A 90 -17.83 -29.94 -9.26
C ASP A 90 -16.80 -29.49 -10.32
N GLU A 91 -15.71 -28.87 -9.89
CA GLU A 91 -14.70 -28.27 -10.77
C GLU A 91 -13.58 -29.28 -11.06
N HIS A 92 -13.66 -29.90 -12.24
CA HIS A 92 -12.68 -30.88 -12.74
C HIS A 92 -11.45 -30.17 -13.30
N ARG A 93 -10.66 -29.55 -12.42
CA ARG A 93 -9.34 -29.03 -12.76
C ARG A 93 -8.31 -30.16 -12.64
N ALA A 94 -7.48 -30.33 -13.67
CA ALA A 94 -6.31 -31.21 -13.60
C ALA A 94 -5.47 -30.83 -12.38
N ARG A 95 -4.95 -31.83 -11.65
CA ARG A 95 -4.03 -31.57 -10.53
C ARG A 95 -2.87 -30.74 -11.06
N PRO A 96 -2.48 -29.64 -10.38
CA PRO A 96 -1.32 -28.87 -10.82
C PRO A 96 -0.08 -29.77 -10.74
N GLU A 97 0.46 -30.10 -11.91
CA GLU A 97 1.72 -30.83 -12.01
C GLU A 97 2.88 -29.89 -11.62
N PRO A 98 3.88 -30.36 -10.84
CA PRO A 98 5.02 -29.54 -10.49
C PRO A 98 5.71 -29.01 -11.74
N ALA A 99 5.81 -27.69 -11.87
CA ALA A 99 6.55 -27.08 -12.95
C ALA A 99 8.05 -27.34 -12.76
N GLU A 100 8.72 -27.82 -13.81
CA GLU A 100 10.17 -27.97 -13.80
C GLU A 100 10.84 -26.59 -13.75
N VAL A 101 11.47 -26.28 -12.62
CA VAL A 101 12.24 -25.05 -12.44
C VAL A 101 13.69 -25.31 -12.82
N ALA A 102 14.23 -24.51 -13.74
CA ALA A 102 15.62 -24.60 -14.16
C ALA A 102 16.58 -24.55 -12.94
N LEU A 103 17.55 -25.46 -12.90
CA LEU A 103 18.54 -25.58 -11.83
C LEU A 103 19.21 -24.26 -11.43
N PRO A 104 19.62 -23.36 -12.37
CA PRO A 104 20.18 -22.06 -12.01
C PRO A 104 19.20 -21.16 -11.26
N VAL A 105 17.93 -21.14 -11.67
CA VAL A 105 16.87 -20.35 -11.04
C VAL A 105 16.59 -20.85 -9.62
N ARG A 106 16.51 -22.17 -9.45
CA ARG A 106 16.32 -22.78 -8.12
C ARG A 106 17.47 -22.44 -7.17
N ARG A 107 18.72 -22.55 -7.64
CA ARG A 107 19.91 -22.19 -6.85
C ARG A 107 19.90 -20.72 -6.46
N TYR A 108 19.59 -19.83 -7.42
CA TYR A 108 19.46 -18.41 -7.15
C TYR A 108 18.39 -18.13 -6.07
N ALA A 109 17.19 -18.69 -6.22
CA ALA A 109 16.10 -18.50 -5.26
C ALA A 109 16.49 -19.00 -3.85
N LEU A 110 17.17 -20.14 -3.75
CA LEU A 110 17.62 -20.69 -2.47
C LEU A 110 18.69 -19.82 -1.79
N VAL A 111 19.52 -19.10 -2.56
CA VAL A 111 20.50 -18.15 -2.01
C VAL A 111 19.84 -16.84 -1.62
N VAL A 112 18.92 -16.33 -2.44
CA VAL A 112 18.25 -15.04 -2.20
C VAL A 112 17.22 -15.12 -1.08
N LEU A 113 16.52 -16.24 -0.93
CA LEU A 113 15.47 -16.39 0.08
C LEU A 113 15.95 -16.06 1.51
N PRO A 114 17.03 -16.64 2.06
CA PRO A 114 17.49 -16.29 3.40
C PRO A 114 17.92 -14.83 3.50
N VAL A 115 18.53 -14.25 2.46
CA VAL A 115 18.90 -12.83 2.45
C VAL A 115 17.63 -11.97 2.52
N ALA A 116 16.64 -12.23 1.67
CA ALA A 116 15.38 -11.49 1.67
C ALA A 116 14.63 -11.60 3.00
N LEU A 117 14.59 -12.80 3.61
CA LEU A 117 13.98 -13.01 4.91
C LEU A 117 14.71 -12.26 6.03
N LEU A 118 16.04 -12.33 6.06
CA LEU A 118 16.85 -11.62 7.06
C LEU A 118 16.73 -10.11 6.89
N SER A 119 16.75 -9.59 5.66
CA SER A 119 16.53 -8.18 5.38
C SER A 119 15.13 -7.74 5.81
N GLY A 120 14.09 -8.51 5.51
CA GLY A 120 12.72 -8.22 5.94
C GLY A 120 12.60 -8.20 7.47
N LEU A 121 13.14 -9.21 8.14
CA LEU A 121 13.14 -9.28 9.60
C LEU A 121 13.91 -8.12 10.24
N TYR A 122 15.05 -7.74 9.66
CA TYR A 122 15.82 -6.59 10.10
C TYR A 122 15.01 -5.29 10.02
N VAL A 123 14.34 -5.05 8.88
CA VAL A 123 13.48 -3.86 8.70
C VAL A 123 12.33 -3.85 9.70
N ILE A 124 11.68 -5.00 9.95
CA ILE A 124 10.60 -5.09 10.95
C ILE A 124 11.14 -4.80 12.35
N ALA A 125 12.27 -5.39 12.73
CA ALA A 125 12.83 -5.28 14.08
C ALA A 125 13.44 -3.90 14.37
N HIS A 126 13.87 -3.16 13.35
CA HIS A 126 14.57 -1.87 13.49
C HIS A 126 13.81 -0.69 12.87
N GLY A 127 12.55 -0.88 12.42
CA GLY A 127 11.80 0.16 11.70
C GLY A 127 11.54 1.44 12.50
N GLN A 128 11.55 1.34 13.83
CA GLN A 128 11.40 2.46 14.78
C GLN A 128 12.68 3.27 15.04
N LEU A 129 13.85 2.71 14.71
CA LEU A 129 15.15 3.37 14.87
C LEU A 129 15.44 4.27 13.66
#